data_AF-A0A0P8AB27-F1
#
_entry.id   AF-A0A0P8AB27-F1
#
_cell.length_a   1.000
_cell.length_b   1.000
_cell.length_c   1.000
_cell.angle_alpha   90.00
_cell.angle_beta   90.00
_cell.angle_gamma   90.00
#
_symmetry.space_group_name_H-M   'P 1'
#
loop_
_entity.id
_entity.type
_entity.pdbx_description
1 polymer ?
#
loop_
_entity_poly.entity_id
_entity_poly.type
_entity_poly.pdbx_seq_one_letter_code
_entity_poly.pdbx_strand_id
1 'polypeptide(L)'
;MLRRTVFSVFCAVFVFLLLSEAPNGAALAQNRAIDMMRVDCAQFDRLRSARKRSIGVWLHGYYIGTGQRPLLDIDGIEGAVEALISFCAENPEAPLVSNETATILRGEEPPVAANGSGSGSDGMSGNRAREGLRITVPSDAPRDPPRDTQSVPAPSPEMPMRPRPVD
;
A
#
# COMPACT_ATOMS: atom_id res chain seq x y z
N MET A 1 59.35 10.03 -18.74
CA MET A 1 58.76 8.68 -18.95
C MET A 1 58.14 8.08 -17.68
N LEU A 2 58.61 8.45 -16.48
CA LEU A 2 58.10 7.95 -15.19
C LEU A 2 56.63 8.30 -14.85
N ARG A 3 56.05 9.34 -15.47
CA ARG A 3 54.65 9.74 -15.26
C ARG A 3 53.61 8.90 -16.02
N ARG A 4 54.01 8.21 -17.10
CA ARG A 4 53.09 7.39 -17.92
C ARG A 4 52.85 6.00 -17.31
N THR A 5 53.84 5.47 -16.58
CA THR A 5 53.74 4.16 -15.92
C THR A 5 52.85 4.22 -14.67
N VAL A 6 52.91 5.30 -13.89
CA VAL A 6 52.08 5.48 -12.69
C VAL A 6 50.58 5.55 -13.03
N PHE A 7 50.22 6.22 -14.12
CA PHE A 7 48.82 6.36 -14.54
C PHE A 7 48.21 5.03 -15.02
N SER A 8 49.00 4.20 -15.71
CA SER A 8 48.55 2.90 -16.21
C SER A 8 48.33 1.88 -15.10
N VAL A 9 49.18 1.88 -14.06
CA VAL A 9 49.02 1.00 -12.90
C VAL A 9 47.79 1.40 -12.09
N PHE A 10 47.54 2.71 -11.94
CA PHE A 10 46.34 3.20 -11.26
C PHE A 10 45.05 2.79 -11.98
N CYS A 11 44.98 2.90 -13.32
CA CYS A 11 43.83 2.42 -14.08
C CYS A 11 43.62 0.91 -13.95
N ALA A 12 44.70 0.12 -14.00
CA ALA A 12 44.59 -1.33 -13.85
C ALA A 12 44.06 -1.73 -12.46
N VAL A 13 44.52 -1.08 -11.40
CA VAL A 13 44.03 -1.32 -10.02
C VAL A 13 42.58 -0.86 -9.86
N PHE A 14 42.19 0.27 -10.45
CA PHE A 14 40.83 0.79 -10.36
C PHE A 14 39.81 -0.08 -11.12
N VAL A 15 40.19 -0.60 -12.30
CA VAL A 15 39.37 -1.56 -13.06
C VAL A 15 39.28 -2.90 -12.32
N PHE A 16 40.34 -3.36 -11.65
CA PHE A 16 40.30 -4.58 -10.85
C PHE A 16 39.41 -4.44 -9.60
N LEU A 17 39.38 -3.26 -8.97
CA LEU A 17 38.49 -2.97 -7.84
C LEU A 17 37.01 -2.85 -8.23
N LEU A 18 36.72 -2.34 -9.43
CA LEU A 18 35.34 -2.27 -9.94
C LEU A 18 34.80 -3.63 -10.41
N LEU A 19 35.67 -4.58 -10.77
CA LEU A 19 35.25 -5.94 -11.15
C LEU A 19 34.96 -6.86 -9.94
N SER A 20 35.24 -6.41 -8.72
CA SER A 20 34.95 -7.16 -7.47
C SER A 20 33.59 -6.87 -6.85
N GLU A 21 32.75 -6.01 -7.44
CA GLU A 21 31.33 -5.96 -7.08
C GLU A 21 30.64 -7.21 -7.64
N ALA A 22 30.64 -8.27 -6.83
CA ALA A 22 29.76 -9.41 -7.03
C ALA A 22 28.34 -8.85 -7.28
N PRO A 23 27.61 -9.34 -8.29
CA PRO A 23 26.24 -8.92 -8.50
C PRO A 23 25.48 -9.24 -7.22
N ASN A 24 25.19 -8.21 -6.42
CA ASN A 24 24.28 -8.29 -5.29
C ASN A 24 23.01 -8.88 -5.89
N GLY A 25 22.78 -10.16 -5.58
CA GLY A 25 21.77 -10.97 -6.25
C GLY A 25 20.50 -10.15 -6.35
N ALA A 26 20.06 -9.90 -7.58
CA ALA A 26 18.79 -9.26 -7.83
C ALA A 26 17.79 -9.98 -6.92
N ALA A 27 17.34 -9.31 -5.86
CA ALA A 27 16.34 -9.86 -4.98
C ALA A 27 15.16 -10.10 -5.90
N LEU A 28 14.94 -11.37 -6.27
CA LEU A 28 13.79 -11.77 -7.06
C LEU A 28 12.60 -11.31 -6.22
N ALA A 29 12.02 -10.17 -6.60
CA ALA A 29 10.87 -9.63 -5.94
C ALA A 29 9.79 -10.69 -6.09
N GLN A 30 9.59 -11.48 -5.03
CA GLN A 30 8.58 -12.51 -5.03
C GLN A 30 7.24 -11.79 -5.00
N ASN A 31 6.71 -11.52 -6.19
CA ASN A 31 5.38 -10.96 -6.38
C ASN A 31 4.35 -12.06 -6.10
N ARG A 32 4.22 -12.45 -4.84
CA ARG A 32 3.09 -13.27 -4.40
C ARG A 32 1.92 -12.31 -4.20
N ALA A 33 0.98 -12.33 -5.14
CA ALA A 33 -0.30 -11.68 -4.95
C ALA A 33 -0.94 -12.26 -3.68
N ILE A 34 -1.25 -11.39 -2.72
CA ILE A 34 -1.96 -11.78 -1.50
C ILE A 34 -3.44 -11.50 -1.76
N ASP A 35 -4.25 -12.56 -1.71
CA ASP A 35 -5.70 -12.42 -1.71
C ASP A 35 -6.16 -11.97 -0.33
N MET A 36 -6.40 -10.66 -0.20
CA MET A 36 -6.81 -10.04 1.07
C MET A 36 -8.18 -10.55 1.55
N MET A 37 -9.02 -11.10 0.67
CA MET A 37 -10.33 -11.65 1.05
C MET A 37 -10.21 -12.91 1.93
N ARG A 38 -9.04 -13.56 1.92
CA ARG A 38 -8.77 -14.79 2.68
C ARG A 38 -7.95 -14.54 3.93
N VAL A 39 -7.60 -13.29 4.20
CA VAL A 39 -6.82 -12.91 5.36
C VAL A 39 -7.76 -12.75 6.56
N ASP A 40 -7.39 -13.34 7.69
CA ASP A 40 -8.09 -13.14 8.97
C ASP A 40 -7.39 -12.07 9.83
N CYS A 41 -8.09 -11.59 10.86
CA CYS A 41 -7.57 -10.61 11.79
C CYS A 41 -6.35 -11.13 12.58
N ALA A 42 -6.23 -12.43 12.85
CA ALA A 42 -5.04 -13.00 13.49
C ALA A 42 -3.78 -12.92 12.61
N GLN A 43 -3.92 -13.08 11.30
CA GLN A 43 -2.84 -12.91 10.32
C GLN A 43 -2.46 -11.44 10.19
N PHE A 44 -3.45 -10.55 10.16
CA PHE A 44 -3.24 -9.10 10.15
C PHE A 44 -2.52 -8.62 11.43
N ASP A 45 -2.93 -9.11 12.59
CA ASP A 45 -2.38 -8.68 13.87
C ASP A 45 -0.91 -9.10 14.08
N ARG A 46 -0.47 -10.16 13.42
CA ARG A 46 0.94 -10.59 13.43
C ARG A 46 1.86 -9.72 12.57
N LEU A 47 1.33 -8.79 11.79
CA LEU A 47 2.13 -7.89 10.96
C LEU A 47 2.81 -6.80 11.80
N ARG A 48 3.91 -6.24 11.28
CA ARG A 48 4.53 -5.05 11.89
C ARG A 48 3.60 -3.85 11.78
N SER A 49 3.63 -2.95 12.76
CA SER A 49 2.73 -1.79 12.85
C SER A 49 2.69 -0.94 11.58
N ALA A 50 3.85 -0.68 10.96
CA ALA A 50 3.91 0.05 9.68
C ALA A 50 3.13 -0.66 8.57
N ARG A 51 3.21 -1.99 8.50
CA ARG A 51 2.49 -2.79 7.50
C ARG A 51 0.98 -2.88 7.80
N LYS A 52 0.59 -2.98 9.08
CA LYS A 52 -0.82 -2.87 9.49
C LYS A 52 -1.42 -1.55 9.00
N ARG A 53 -0.72 -0.43 9.24
CA ARG A 53 -1.16 0.90 8.79
C ARG A 53 -1.27 1.00 7.27
N SER A 54 -0.27 0.53 6.51
CA SER A 54 -0.35 0.54 5.04
C SER A 54 -1.53 -0.27 4.50
N ILE A 55 -1.79 -1.46 5.06
CA ILE A 55 -2.94 -2.28 4.68
C ILE A 55 -4.25 -1.63 5.10
N GLY A 56 -4.32 -1.04 6.29
CA GLY A 56 -5.50 -0.32 6.77
C GLY A 56 -5.88 0.86 5.86
N VAL A 57 -4.90 1.68 5.45
CA VAL A 57 -5.13 2.78 4.50
C VAL A 57 -5.61 2.24 3.14
N TRP A 58 -5.02 1.14 2.66
CA TRP A 58 -5.46 0.49 1.43
C TRP A 58 -6.91 -0.02 1.54
N LEU A 59 -7.27 -0.68 2.65
CA LEU A 59 -8.63 -1.17 2.91
C LEU A 59 -9.65 -0.02 3.03
N HIS A 60 -9.27 1.08 3.68
CA HIS A 60 -10.09 2.29 3.71
C HIS A 60 -10.41 2.77 2.29
N GLY A 61 -9.39 2.89 1.43
CA GLY A 61 -9.56 3.25 0.02
C GLY A 61 -10.41 2.25 -0.77
N TYR A 62 -10.24 0.94 -0.53
CA TYR A 62 -11.06 -0.12 -1.13
C TYR A 62 -12.55 0.07 -0.82
N TYR A 63 -12.91 0.25 0.45
CA TYR A 63 -14.31 0.41 0.84
C TYR A 63 -14.91 1.77 0.46
N ILE A 64 -14.15 2.86 0.58
CA ILE A 64 -14.62 4.19 0.14
C ILE A 64 -14.81 4.25 -1.39
N GLY A 65 -13.90 3.61 -2.15
CA GLY A 65 -14.00 3.51 -3.60
C GLY A 65 -15.25 2.76 -4.06
N THR A 66 -15.65 1.69 -3.36
CA THR A 66 -16.92 1.00 -3.64
C THR A 66 -18.15 1.87 -3.39
N GLY A 67 -18.06 2.84 -2.48
CA GLY A 67 -19.13 3.77 -2.14
C GLY A 67 -19.19 5.04 -2.98
N GLN A 68 -18.29 5.23 -3.96
CA GLN A 68 -18.21 6.42 -4.81
C GLN A 68 -18.16 7.74 -4.03
N ARG A 69 -17.49 7.77 -2.86
CA ARG A 69 -17.31 9.00 -2.07
C ARG A 69 -15.97 9.65 -2.42
N PRO A 70 -15.96 10.80 -3.14
CA PRO A 70 -14.71 11.43 -3.60
C PRO A 70 -14.08 12.35 -2.54
N LEU A 71 -14.46 12.23 -1.26
CA LEU A 71 -13.94 13.07 -0.19
C LEU A 71 -12.84 12.32 0.56
N LEU A 72 -11.67 12.95 0.65
CA LEU A 72 -10.54 12.42 1.41
C LEU A 72 -10.50 13.08 2.79
N ASP A 73 -10.90 12.33 3.82
CA ASP A 73 -10.81 12.74 5.22
C ASP A 73 -9.56 12.12 5.86
N ILE A 74 -8.48 12.91 5.94
CA ILE A 74 -7.19 12.43 6.45
C ILE A 74 -7.29 12.00 7.90
N ASP A 75 -7.96 12.80 8.73
CA ASP A 75 -8.13 12.50 10.16
C ASP A 75 -9.03 11.26 10.35
N GLY A 76 -10.08 11.16 9.53
CA GLY A 76 -10.97 9.99 9.49
C GLY A 76 -10.25 8.70 9.09
N ILE A 77 -9.28 8.76 8.17
CA ILE A 77 -8.45 7.61 7.79
C ILE A 77 -7.66 7.10 8.98
N GLU A 78 -6.95 7.98 9.69
CA GLU A 78 -6.10 7.58 10.81
C GLU A 78 -6.93 6.93 11.93
N GLY A 79 -8.07 7.54 12.27
CA GLY A 79 -9.01 6.98 13.26
C GLY A 79 -9.57 5.62 12.83
N ALA A 80 -9.99 5.48 11.58
CA ALA A 80 -10.51 4.23 11.05
C ALA A 80 -9.46 3.11 11.01
N VAL A 81 -8.22 3.43 10.68
CA VAL A 81 -7.11 2.47 10.69
C VAL A 81 -6.79 1.99 12.10
N GLU A 82 -6.77 2.90 13.09
CA GLU A 82 -6.52 2.53 14.48
C GLU A 82 -7.68 1.69 15.07
N ALA A 83 -8.92 2.03 14.71
CA ALA A 83 -10.10 1.24 15.06
C ALA A 83 -10.07 -0.17 14.44
N LEU A 84 -9.63 -0.31 13.18
CA LEU A 84 -9.43 -1.62 12.55
C LEU A 84 -8.37 -2.45 13.30
N ILE A 85 -7.25 -1.83 13.67
CA ILE A 85 -6.17 -2.49 14.41
C ILE A 85 -6.69 -3.01 15.76
N SER A 86 -7.42 -2.16 16.49
CA SER A 86 -8.06 -2.54 17.76
C SER A 86 -9.07 -3.67 17.58
N PHE A 87 -9.95 -3.56 16.59
CA PHE A 87 -10.95 -4.59 16.28
C PHE A 87 -10.30 -5.95 15.98
N CYS A 88 -9.25 -5.97 15.15
CA CYS A 88 -8.59 -7.23 14.81
C CYS A 88 -7.79 -7.83 15.97
N ALA A 89 -7.31 -7.03 16.92
CA ALA A 89 -6.67 -7.55 18.13
C ALA A 89 -7.69 -8.27 19.04
N GLU A 90 -8.94 -7.78 19.08
CA GLU A 90 -10.02 -8.36 19.88
C GLU A 90 -10.73 -9.53 19.19
N ASN A 91 -10.72 -9.57 17.85
CA ASN A 91 -11.49 -10.52 17.04
C ASN A 91 -10.58 -11.33 16.09
N PRO A 92 -9.68 -12.19 16.60
CA PRO A 92 -8.66 -12.86 15.78
C PRO A 92 -9.23 -13.77 14.68
N GLU A 93 -10.43 -14.33 14.89
CA GLU A 93 -11.10 -15.23 13.94
C GLU A 93 -11.92 -14.48 12.87
N ALA A 94 -12.11 -13.17 13.02
CA ALA A 94 -12.87 -12.39 12.05
C ALA A 94 -12.11 -12.29 10.71
N PRO A 95 -12.81 -12.39 9.57
CA PRO A 95 -12.23 -12.06 8.28
C PRO A 95 -11.81 -10.59 8.24
N LEU A 96 -10.62 -10.31 7.71
CA LEU A 96 -10.12 -8.93 7.60
C LEU A 96 -10.99 -8.08 6.67
N VAL A 97 -11.50 -8.70 5.60
CA VAL A 97 -12.45 -8.08 4.68
C VAL A 97 -13.85 -8.63 4.97
N SER A 98 -14.60 -7.90 5.79
CA SER A 98 -15.96 -8.28 6.22
C SER A 98 -16.90 -7.06 6.19
N ASN A 99 -18.16 -7.24 6.62
CA ASN A 99 -19.08 -6.11 6.75
C ASN A 99 -18.70 -5.22 7.94
N GLU A 100 -18.28 -5.82 9.04
CA GLU A 100 -17.86 -5.18 10.29
C GLU A 100 -16.61 -4.33 10.09
N THR A 101 -15.59 -4.84 9.40
CA THR A 101 -14.41 -4.03 9.08
C THR A 101 -14.73 -2.93 8.08
N ALA A 102 -15.69 -3.16 7.18
CA ALA A 102 -16.15 -2.16 6.23
C ALA A 102 -16.89 -0.98 6.90
N THR A 103 -17.67 -1.21 7.96
CA THR A 103 -18.34 -0.12 8.70
C THR A 103 -17.32 0.74 9.44
N ILE A 104 -16.37 0.10 10.14
CA ILE A 104 -15.23 0.78 10.78
C ILE A 104 -14.49 1.65 9.78
N LEU A 105 -14.14 1.08 8.63
CA LEU A 105 -13.31 1.75 7.64
C LEU A 105 -14.02 2.82 6.84
N ARG A 106 -15.34 2.74 6.66
CA ARG A 106 -16.11 3.81 6.00
C ARG A 106 -16.34 5.02 6.89
N GLY A 107 -16.01 4.93 8.19
CA GLY A 107 -16.41 5.94 9.17
C GLY A 107 -17.93 6.05 9.28
N GLU A 108 -18.65 4.99 8.90
CA GLU A 108 -20.08 4.88 9.12
C GLU A 108 -20.22 4.51 10.59
N GLU A 109 -20.77 5.42 11.38
CA GLU A 109 -21.09 5.12 12.78
C GLU A 109 -21.86 3.79 12.81
N PRO A 110 -21.47 2.81 13.66
CA PRO A 110 -22.25 1.59 13.82
C PRO A 110 -23.71 1.98 14.04
N PRO A 111 -24.71 1.23 13.55
CA PRO A 111 -26.11 1.52 13.87
C PRO A 111 -26.25 1.49 15.39
N VAL A 112 -26.18 2.67 16.00
CA VAL A 112 -26.45 2.87 17.41
C VAL A 112 -27.89 2.44 17.54
N ALA A 113 -28.10 1.31 18.22
CA ALA A 113 -29.43 0.88 18.60
C ALA A 113 -30.13 2.11 19.19
N ALA A 114 -31.25 2.47 18.58
CA ALA A 114 -32.04 3.65 18.92
C ALA A 114 -32.60 3.51 20.35
N ASN A 115 -31.75 3.76 21.34
CA ASN A 115 -32.15 3.99 22.71
C ASN A 115 -31.83 5.45 23.00
N GLY A 116 -32.89 6.26 22.89
CA GLY A 116 -32.81 7.67 23.19
C GLY A 116 -32.36 7.90 24.63
N SER A 117 -31.50 8.87 24.80
CA SER A 117 -31.53 9.71 25.98
C SER A 117 -30.89 11.02 25.62
N GLY A 118 -31.73 12.05 25.50
CA GLY A 118 -31.25 13.42 25.36
C GLY A 118 -30.42 13.81 26.57
N SER A 119 -29.32 14.49 26.31
CA SER A 119 -28.74 15.45 27.25
C SER A 119 -28.00 16.49 26.43
N GLY A 120 -28.57 17.69 26.42
CA GLY A 120 -27.96 18.83 25.79
C GLY A 120 -26.65 19.20 26.46
N SER A 121 -25.71 19.63 25.65
CA SER A 121 -24.76 20.66 26.05
C SER A 121 -24.43 21.47 24.81
N ASP A 122 -24.92 22.70 24.84
CA ASP A 122 -24.51 23.81 24.00
C ASP A 122 -22.97 23.92 23.97
N GLY A 123 -22.38 24.12 22.78
CA GLY A 123 -20.96 24.38 22.69
C GLY A 123 -20.42 24.45 21.27
N MET A 124 -20.42 25.66 20.69
CA MET A 124 -19.65 26.06 19.52
C MET A 124 -19.93 25.30 18.20
N SER A 125 -21.00 25.72 17.54
CA SER A 125 -21.13 25.65 16.08
C SER A 125 -20.07 26.55 15.43
N GLY A 126 -18.85 26.04 15.33
CA GLY A 126 -17.77 26.62 14.55
C GLY A 126 -18.00 26.30 13.08
N ASN A 127 -18.77 27.15 12.40
CA ASN A 127 -18.98 27.15 10.96
C ASN A 127 -17.70 27.56 10.21
N ARG A 128 -16.58 26.85 10.42
CA ARG A 128 -15.45 26.94 9.48
C ARG A 128 -15.88 26.21 8.24
N ALA A 129 -16.08 26.98 7.17
CA ALA A 129 -16.03 26.47 5.82
C ALA A 129 -14.87 25.47 5.76
N ARG A 130 -15.19 24.19 5.54
CA ARG A 130 -14.22 23.14 5.27
C ARG A 130 -13.59 23.51 3.94
N GLU A 131 -12.53 24.29 4.02
CA GLU A 131 -11.69 24.67 2.91
C GLU A 131 -11.00 23.40 2.45
N GLY A 132 -11.70 22.64 1.60
CA GLY A 132 -11.21 21.38 1.08
C GLY A 132 -9.85 21.63 0.46
N LEU A 133 -8.86 20.87 0.94
CA LEU A 133 -7.49 20.95 0.45
C LEU A 133 -7.51 20.79 -1.08
N ARG A 134 -7.35 21.90 -1.80
CA ARG A 134 -7.21 21.86 -3.26
C ARG A 134 -5.77 21.48 -3.55
N ILE A 135 -5.57 20.27 -4.05
CA ILE A 135 -4.28 19.85 -4.60
C ILE A 135 -4.09 20.65 -5.90
N THR A 136 -3.40 21.79 -5.82
CA THR A 136 -2.92 22.50 -6.99
C THR A 136 -1.59 21.87 -7.40
N VAL A 137 -1.59 21.11 -8.49
CA VAL A 137 -0.33 20.66 -9.11
C VAL A 137 0.31 21.88 -9.77
N PRO A 138 1.51 22.33 -9.34
CA PRO A 138 2.19 23.45 -9.98
C PRO A 138 2.39 23.15 -11.47
N SER A 139 2.09 24.13 -12.34
CA SER A 139 2.21 23.91 -13.79
C SER A 139 3.65 23.61 -14.23
N ASP A 140 4.64 23.93 -13.38
CA ASP A 140 6.07 23.72 -13.60
C ASP A 140 6.58 22.41 -12.98
N ALA A 141 5.70 21.57 -12.41
CA ALA A 141 6.10 20.27 -11.90
C ALA A 141 6.71 19.43 -13.05
N PRO A 142 7.93 18.87 -12.88
CA PRO A 142 8.54 18.01 -13.89
C PRO A 142 7.57 16.90 -14.26
N ARG A 143 7.08 16.91 -15.51
CA ARG A 143 6.33 15.77 -16.04
C ARG A 143 7.34 14.69 -16.34
N ASP A 144 7.13 13.50 -15.79
CA ASP A 144 7.83 12.32 -16.28
C ASP A 144 7.59 12.23 -17.80
N PRO A 145 8.63 12.03 -18.61
CA PRO A 145 8.43 11.79 -20.03
C PRO A 145 7.48 10.60 -20.19
N PRO A 146 6.63 10.59 -21.24
CA PRO A 146 5.84 9.41 -21.57
C PRO A 146 6.78 8.22 -21.54
N ARG A 147 6.48 7.22 -20.71
CA ARG A 147 7.24 5.99 -20.71
C ARG A 147 7.04 5.40 -22.10
N ASP A 148 8.03 5.60 -22.97
CA ASP A 148 8.06 4.98 -24.29
C ASP A 148 7.67 3.53 -24.07
N THR A 149 6.70 3.07 -24.86
CA THR A 149 6.13 1.74 -24.80
C THR A 149 7.28 0.75 -24.86
N GLN A 150 7.80 0.34 -23.70
CA GLN A 150 8.71 -0.77 -23.59
C GLN A 150 7.95 -1.90 -24.23
N SER A 151 8.43 -2.31 -25.40
CA SER A 151 7.84 -3.36 -26.20
C SER A 151 7.63 -4.53 -25.27
N VAL A 152 6.38 -4.75 -24.86
CA VAL A 152 6.02 -5.91 -24.06
C VAL A 152 6.49 -7.09 -24.89
N PRO A 153 7.48 -7.87 -24.43
CA PRO A 153 7.95 -9.01 -25.20
C PRO A 153 6.73 -9.89 -25.46
N ALA A 154 6.53 -10.25 -26.72
CA ALA A 154 5.40 -11.08 -27.13
C ALA A 154 5.35 -12.32 -26.22
N PRO A 155 4.16 -12.76 -25.77
CA PRO A 155 4.03 -13.97 -24.99
C PRO A 155 4.69 -15.11 -25.77
N SER A 156 5.63 -15.81 -25.13
CA SER A 156 6.24 -17.00 -25.73
C SER A 156 5.14 -18.01 -26.07
N PRO A 157 5.22 -18.70 -27.23
CA PRO A 157 4.22 -19.70 -27.60
C PRO A 157 4.12 -20.75 -26.49
N GLU A 158 2.91 -20.93 -25.96
CA GLU A 158 2.59 -21.97 -24.98
C GLU A 158 3.12 -23.31 -25.47
N MET A 159 4.05 -23.91 -24.71
CA MET A 159 4.40 -25.30 -24.93
C MET A 159 3.19 -26.16 -24.57
N PRO A 160 2.77 -27.09 -25.45
CA PRO A 160 1.65 -27.98 -25.17
C PRO A 160 1.94 -28.78 -23.90
N MET A 161 1.03 -28.63 -22.93
CA MET A 161 1.06 -29.29 -21.64
C MET A 161 1.08 -30.81 -21.86
N ARG A 162 2.17 -31.49 -21.49
CA ARG A 162 2.21 -32.96 -21.53
C ARG A 162 1.19 -33.51 -20.53
N PRO A 163 0.34 -34.47 -20.93
CA PRO A 163 -0.57 -35.12 -20.00
C PRO A 163 0.23 -35.83 -18.90
N ARG A 164 -0.21 -35.68 -17.65
CA ARG A 164 0.37 -36.41 -16.51
C ARG A 164 0.00 -37.89 -16.62
N PRO A 165 0.93 -38.82 -16.31
CA PRO A 165 0.58 -40.23 -16.17
C PRO A 165 -0.43 -40.39 -15.04
N VAL A 166 -1.46 -41.20 -15.28
CA VAL A 166 -2.38 -41.68 -14.25
C VAL A 166 -1.82 -43.01 -13.79
N ASP A 167 -1.28 -43.05 -12.58
CA ASP A 167 -1.02 -44.28 -11.83
C ASP A 167 -2.04 -44.38 -10.69
#